data_AF-A0AA38CKQ9-F1
#
_entry.id   AF-A0AA38CKQ9-F1
#
_cell.length_a   1.000
_cell.length_b   1.000
_cell.length_c   1.000
_cell.angle_alpha   90.00
_cell.angle_beta   90.00
_cell.angle_gamma   90.00
#
_symmetry.space_group_name_H-M   'P 1'
#
loop_
_entity.id
_entity.type
_entity.pdbx_description
1 polymer ?
#
loop_
_entity_poly.entity_id
_entity_poly.type
_entity_poly.pdbx_seq_one_letter_code
_entity_poly.pdbx_strand_id
1 'polypeptide(L)' 'SLKPDNYCTIMIGHTLAKLFATVLDDYISQWAEKKHIKVKGQTGFRRNHRTNDHIFTLVAIIEEAKAKKQK' A
#
# COMPACT_ATOMS: atom_id res chain seq x y z
N SER A 1 -2.29 -14.68 -28.92
CA SER A 1 -2.05 -13.34 -29.48
C SER A 1 -1.70 -12.41 -28.34
N LEU A 2 -0.49 -11.83 -28.30
CA LEU A 2 -0.14 -10.84 -27.27
C LEU A 2 -0.97 -9.57 -27.53
N LYS A 3 -1.78 -9.16 -26.55
CA LYS A 3 -2.53 -7.90 -26.61
C LYS A 3 -1.56 -6.74 -26.32
N PRO A 4 -1.41 -5.76 -27.22
CA PRO A 4 -0.53 -4.60 -27.01
C PRO A 4 -0.87 -3.79 -25.74
N ASP A 5 -2.08 -3.91 -25.23
CA ASP A 5 -2.56 -3.15 -24.06
C ASP A 5 -2.03 -3.68 -22.71
N ASN A 6 -1.26 -4.77 -22.71
CA ASN A 6 -0.79 -5.43 -21.47
C ASN A 6 0.68 -5.14 -21.14
N TYR A 7 1.30 -4.15 -21.79
CA TYR A 7 2.68 -3.74 -21.48
C TYR A 7 2.70 -2.52 -20.55
N CYS A 8 3.48 -2.62 -19.47
CA CYS A 8 3.78 -1.48 -18.61
C CYS A 8 5.21 -1.01 -18.90
N THR A 9 5.36 0.21 -19.39
CA THR A 9 6.68 0.80 -19.61
C THR A 9 7.36 1.06 -18.25
N ILE A 10 8.57 0.54 -18.08
CA ILE A 10 9.39 0.80 -16.89
C ILE A 10 10.46 1.84 -17.25
N MET A 11 10.44 2.98 -16.57
CA MET A 11 11.47 4.01 -16.74
C MET A 11 12.76 3.63 -16.01
N ILE A 12 13.86 3.56 -16.74
CA ILE A 12 15.19 3.35 -16.15
C ILE A 12 15.81 4.72 -15.87
N GLY A 13 15.65 5.21 -14.64
CA GLY A 13 16.27 6.45 -14.17
C GLY A 13 17.72 6.29 -13.69
N HIS A 14 18.42 7.42 -13.57
CA HIS A 14 19.80 7.49 -13.07
C HIS A 14 19.91 7.01 -11.61
N THR A 15 20.96 6.26 -11.28
CA THR A 15 21.16 5.66 -9.94
C THR A 15 21.19 6.70 -8.84
N LEU A 16 21.86 7.84 -9.06
CA LEU A 16 21.90 8.93 -8.07
C LEU A 16 20.51 9.52 -7.80
N ALA A 17 19.67 9.64 -8.82
CA ALA A 17 18.31 10.13 -8.67
C ALA A 17 17.46 9.15 -7.86
N LYS A 18 17.61 7.84 -8.09
CA LYS A 18 16.96 6.79 -7.29
C LYS A 18 17.41 6.83 -5.84
N LEU A 19 18.72 6.96 -5.58
CA LEU A 19 19.25 7.08 -4.23
C LEU A 19 18.66 8.30 -3.51
N PHE A 20 18.67 9.46 -4.15
CA PHE A 20 18.08 10.67 -3.58
C PHE A 20 16.57 10.49 -3.30
N ALA A 21 15.83 9.91 -4.25
CA ALA A 21 14.41 9.60 -4.07
C ALA A 21 14.16 8.67 -2.88
N THR A 22 15.00 7.64 -2.66
CA THR A 22 14.83 6.74 -1.50
C THR A 22 15.02 7.44 -0.16
N VAL A 23 15.96 8.40 -0.06
CA VAL A 23 16.16 9.20 1.15
C VAL A 23 14.96 10.12 1.40
N LEU A 24 14.46 10.76 0.34
CA LEU A 24 13.26 11.61 0.43
C LEU A 24 12.01 10.80 0.81
N ASP A 25 11.82 9.63 0.20
CA ASP A 25 10.67 8.77 0.47
C ASP A 25 10.62 8.33 1.94
N ASP A 26 11.75 7.95 2.53
CA ASP A 26 11.82 7.59 3.94
C ASP A 26 11.46 8.77 4.85
N TYR A 27 12.01 9.97 4.57
CA TYR A 27 11.70 11.17 5.34
C TYR A 27 10.21 11.55 5.27
N ILE A 28 9.65 11.62 4.05
CA ILE A 28 8.24 11.98 3.82
C ILE A 28 7.32 10.94 4.44
N SER A 29 7.65 9.65 4.28
CA SER A 29 6.87 8.56 4.87
C SER A 29 6.82 8.68 6.39
N GLN A 30 7.96 8.89 7.06
CA GLN A 30 7.99 9.06 8.51
C GLN A 30 7.20 10.30 8.97
N TRP A 31 7.32 11.42 8.25
CA TRP A 31 6.55 12.62 8.55
C TRP A 31 5.04 12.39 8.43
N ALA A 32 4.60 11.72 7.35
CA ALA A 32 3.19 11.45 7.09
C ALA A 32 2.57 10.52 8.15
N GLU A 33 3.34 9.54 8.64
CA GLU A 33 2.93 8.67 9.76
C GLU A 33 2.77 9.47 11.06
N LYS A 34 3.77 10.29 11.41
CA LYS A 34 3.77 11.10 12.64
C LYS A 34 2.64 12.13 12.67
N LYS A 35 2.26 12.66 11.50
CA LYS A 35 1.16 13.61 11.34
C LYS A 35 -0.20 12.95 11.12
N HIS A 36 -0.27 11.62 11.16
CA HIS A 36 -1.50 10.85 10.91
C HIS A 36 -2.19 11.21 9.58
N ILE A 37 -1.40 11.56 8.56
CA ILE A 37 -1.92 11.90 7.22
C ILE A 37 -2.43 10.65 6.50
N LYS A 38 -1.79 9.51 6.73
CA LYS A 38 -2.17 8.23 6.11
C LYS A 38 -3.39 7.63 6.80
N VAL A 39 -4.36 7.19 6.01
CA VAL A 39 -5.59 6.54 6.49
C VAL A 39 -5.26 5.20 7.13
N LYS A 40 -5.96 4.83 8.22
CA LYS A 40 -5.72 3.56 8.95
C LYS A 40 -5.84 2.33 8.05
N GLY A 41 -6.76 2.33 7.08
CA GLY A 41 -6.95 1.24 6.12
C GLY A 41 -5.92 1.19 4.98
N GLN A 42 -5.05 2.20 4.86
CA GLN A 42 -4.01 2.21 3.82
C GLN A 42 -2.81 1.36 4.28
N THR A 43 -2.69 0.18 3.69
CA THR A 43 -1.65 -0.81 4.01
C THR A 43 -0.58 -0.95 2.92
N GLY A 44 -0.91 -0.60 1.67
CA GLY A 44 0.03 -0.61 0.55
C GLY A 44 1.16 0.41 0.71
N PHE A 45 2.39 -0.01 0.38
CA PHE A 45 3.61 0.82 0.47
C PHE A 45 3.83 1.46 1.85
N ARG A 46 3.32 0.80 2.90
CA ARG A 46 3.44 1.26 4.28
C ARG A 46 4.34 0.32 5.07
N ARG A 47 5.32 0.89 5.78
CA ARG A 47 6.26 0.11 6.58
C ARG A 47 5.50 -0.75 7.60
N ASN A 48 5.96 -1.99 7.79
CA ASN A 48 5.37 -2.96 8.73
C ASN A 48 3.90 -3.33 8.46
N HIS A 49 3.37 -3.09 7.26
CA HIS A 49 2.04 -3.58 6.87
C HIS A 49 2.20 -4.63 5.77
N ARG A 50 1.60 -5.81 5.97
CA ARG A 50 1.61 -6.88 4.99
C ARG A 50 0.21 -7.13 4.45
N THR A 51 0.14 -7.72 3.26
CA THR A 51 -1.13 -8.13 2.64
C THR A 51 -1.94 -9.06 3.55
N ASN A 52 -1.27 -9.92 4.33
CA ASN A 52 -1.92 -10.83 5.27
C ASN A 52 -2.69 -10.09 6.36
N ASP A 53 -2.13 -9.01 6.93
CA ASP A 53 -2.79 -8.19 7.95
C ASP A 53 -4.10 -7.60 7.39
N HIS A 54 -4.07 -7.22 6.11
CA HIS A 54 -5.21 -6.66 5.41
C HIS A 54 -6.26 -7.73 5.08
N ILE A 55 -5.86 -8.92 4.63
CA ILE A 55 -6.77 -10.06 4.40
C ILE A 55 -7.49 -10.40 5.71
N PHE A 56 -6.75 -10.49 6.82
CA PHE A 56 -7.34 -10.78 8.12
C PHE A 56 -8.38 -9.73 8.52
N THR A 57 -8.05 -8.44 8.33
CA THR A 57 -8.99 -7.34 8.59
C THR A 57 -10.25 -7.44 7.72
N LEU A 58 -10.12 -7.76 6.43
CA LEU A 58 -11.26 -7.95 5.53
C LEU A 58 -12.14 -9.13 5.94
N VAL A 59 -11.52 -10.25 6.31
CA VAL A 59 -12.24 -11.44 6.79
C VAL A 59 -13.05 -11.09 8.04
N ALA A 60 -12.43 -10.42 9.02
CA ALA A 60 -13.12 -10.00 10.24
C ALA A 60 -14.33 -9.10 9.95
N ILE A 61 -14.19 -8.12 9.04
CA ILE A 61 -15.29 -7.23 8.63
C ILE A 61 -16.43 -8.03 7.96
N ILE A 62 -16.10 -8.99 7.10
CA ILE A 62 -17.08 -9.83 6.42
C ILE A 62 -17.84 -10.71 7.42
N GLU A 63 -17.14 -11.31 8.38
CA GLU A 63 -17.73 -12.13 9.43
C GLU A 63 -18.67 -11.33 10.33
N GLU A 64 -18.25 -10.13 10.74
CA GLU A 64 -19.09 -9.22 11.51
C GLU A 64 -20.38 -8.85 10.76
N ALA A 65 -20.26 -8.53 9.46
CA ALA A 65 -21.41 -8.21 8.62
C ALA A 65 -22.37 -9.40 8.46
N LYS A 66 -21.85 -10.63 8.33
CA LYS A 66 -22.66 -11.85 8.27
C LYS A 66 -23.39 -12.12 9.59
N ALA A 67 -22.73 -11.91 10.73
CA ALA A 67 -23.34 -12.09 12.03
C ALA A 67 -24.47 -11.09 12.29
N LYS A 68 -24.30 -9.83 11.85
CA LYS A 68 -25.34 -8.79 11.96
C LYS A 68 -26.58 -9.07 11.11
N LYS A 69 -26.44 -9.73 9.95
CA LYS A 69 -27.57 -10.14 9.08
C LYS A 69 -28.36 -11.35 9.59
N GLN A 70 -27.80 -12.12 10.52
CA GLN A 70 -28.43 -13.29 11.12
C GLN A 70 -29.20 -12.96 12.41
N LYS A 71 -29.12 -11.72 12.87
CA LYS A 71 -29.99 -11.13 13.92
C LYS A 71 -31.12 -10.37 13.27
#